data_AF-A0A926SEY8-F1
#
_entry.id   AF-A0A926SEY8-F1
#
_cell.length_a   1.000
_cell.length_b   1.000
_cell.length_c   1.000
_cell.angle_alpha   90.00
_cell.angle_beta   90.00
_cell.angle_gamma   90.00
#
_symmetry.space_group_name_H-M   'P 1'
#
loop_
_entity.id
_entity.type
_entity.pdbx_description
1 polymer ?
#
loop_
_entity_poly.entity_id
_entity_poly.type
_entity_poly.pdbx_seq_one_letter_code
_entity_poly.pdbx_strand_id
1 'polypeptide(L)'
;MNLRQIILLLFVVLPGLGASALSGYYLLPEWAALDAAYQRYRQVIESPSSTQKDVLITQTVQDIHRINCFAEGVGVLLGAVIFSIGIHGMCTLPQKKS
;
A
#
# COMPACT_ATOMS: atom_id res chain seq x y z
N MET A 1 -9.75 -27.38 13.83
CA MET A 1 -8.60 -26.46 13.85
C MET A 1 -7.91 -26.63 15.19
N ASN A 2 -6.59 -26.84 15.22
CA ASN A 2 -5.86 -26.95 16.49
C ASN A 2 -5.47 -25.56 17.03
N LEU A 3 -5.06 -25.47 18.31
CA LEU A 3 -4.69 -24.20 18.94
C LEU A 3 -3.59 -23.44 18.17
N ARG A 4 -2.63 -24.16 17.57
CA ARG A 4 -1.55 -23.55 16.77
C ARG A 4 -2.08 -22.87 15.50
N GLN A 5 -3.03 -23.51 14.82
CA GLN A 5 -3.71 -22.92 13.65
C GLN A 5 -4.56 -21.72 14.04
N ILE A 6 -5.24 -21.74 15.20
CA ILE A 6 -5.97 -20.58 15.73
C ILE A 6 -5.00 -19.42 15.99
N ILE A 7 -3.84 -19.69 16.58
CA ILE A 7 -2.81 -18.67 16.82
C ILE A 7 -2.32 -18.06 15.49
N LEU A 8 -1.99 -18.89 14.49
CA LEU A 8 -1.58 -18.37 13.17
C LEU A 8 -2.68 -17.55 12.50
N LEU A 9 -3.93 -17.99 12.59
CA LEU A 9 -5.07 -17.27 12.02
C LEU A 9 -5.21 -15.88 12.65
N LEU A 10 -5.23 -15.81 13.99
CA LEU A 10 -5.49 -14.57 14.72
C LEU A 10 -4.33 -13.58 14.68
N PHE A 11 -3.08 -14.07 14.71
CA PHE A 11 -1.91 -13.21 14.87
C PHE A 11 -1.08 -13.01 13.60
N VAL A 12 -1.34 -13.77 12.53
CA VAL A 12 -0.58 -13.65 11.27
C VAL A 12 -1.52 -13.43 10.09
N VAL A 13 -2.49 -14.32 9.89
CA VAL A 13 -3.38 -14.26 8.72
C VAL A 13 -4.28 -13.03 8.76
N LEU A 14 -5.05 -12.86 9.84
CA LEU A 14 -5.97 -11.72 9.96
C LEU A 14 -5.24 -10.37 9.97
N PRO A 15 -4.12 -10.18 10.72
CA PRO A 15 -3.38 -8.93 10.67
C PRO A 15 -2.73 -8.67 9.31
N GLY A 16 -2.18 -9.69 8.64
CA GLY A 16 -1.60 -9.55 7.30
C GLY A 16 -2.65 -9.14 6.25
N LEU A 17 -3.81 -9.80 6.27
CA LEU A 17 -4.93 -9.43 5.42
C LEU A 17 -5.45 -8.02 5.75
N GLY A 18 -5.60 -7.70 7.03
CA GLY A 18 -6.05 -6.39 7.49
C GLY A 18 -5.12 -5.26 7.05
N ALA A 19 -3.80 -5.43 7.22
CA ALA A 19 -2.80 -4.47 6.75
C ALA A 19 -2.85 -4.30 5.22
N SER A 20 -2.92 -5.41 4.48
CA SER A 20 -2.99 -5.37 3.02
C SER A 20 -4.26 -4.66 2.52
N ALA A 21 -5.41 -4.97 3.12
CA ALA A 21 -6.69 -4.35 2.78
C ALA A 21 -6.73 -2.86 3.15
N LEU A 22 -6.21 -2.49 4.33
CA LEU A 22 -6.19 -1.10 4.78
C LEU A 22 -5.29 -0.25 3.88
N SER A 23 -4.10 -0.73 3.54
CA SER A 23 -3.24 -0.01 2.60
C SER A 23 -3.82 0.01 1.19
N GLY A 24 -4.47 -1.06 0.75
CA GLY A 24 -5.16 -1.09 -0.54
C GLY A 24 -6.29 -0.06 -0.61
N TYR A 25 -7.01 0.14 0.50
CA TYR A 25 -8.06 1.14 0.63
C TYR A 25 -7.53 2.57 0.48
N TYR A 26 -6.38 2.89 1.08
CA TYR A 26 -5.75 4.22 0.97
C TYR A 26 -4.94 4.43 -0.31
N LEU A 27 -4.47 3.36 -0.94
CA LEU A 27 -3.71 3.43 -2.20
C LEU A 27 -4.55 4.05 -3.33
N LEU A 28 -5.83 3.69 -3.43
CA LEU A 28 -6.73 4.17 -4.49
C LEU A 28 -6.92 5.69 -4.48
N PRO A 29 -7.31 6.34 -3.36
CA PRO A 29 -7.46 7.79 -3.33
C PRO A 29 -6.11 8.52 -3.50
N GLU A 30 -5.01 8.01 -2.94
CA GLU A 30 -3.68 8.60 -3.17
C GLU A 30 -3.29 8.52 -4.64
N TRP A 31 -3.62 7.42 -5.34
CA TRP A 31 -3.35 7.29 -6.77
C TRP A 31 -4.14 8.31 -7.59
N ALA A 32 -5.40 8.53 -7.26
CA ALA A 32 -6.22 9.56 -7.90
C ALA A 32 -5.67 10.98 -7.64
N ALA A 33 -5.22 11.26 -6.40
CA ALA A 33 -4.60 12.53 -6.05
C ALA A 33 -3.26 12.73 -6.78
N LEU A 34 -2.46 11.67 -6.93
CA LEU A 34 -1.24 11.69 -7.71
C LEU A 34 -1.48 12.02 -9.18
N ASP A 35 -2.48 11.40 -9.82
CA ASP A 35 -2.83 11.68 -11.21
C ASP A 35 -3.27 13.14 -11.37
N ALA A 36 -4.13 13.65 -10.48
CA ALA A 36 -4.54 15.05 -10.50
C ALA A 36 -3.36 16.02 -10.29
N ALA A 37 -2.43 15.71 -9.38
CA ALA A 37 -1.22 16.49 -9.16
C ALA A 37 -0.30 16.48 -10.39
N TYR A 38 -0.17 15.33 -11.06
CA TYR A 38 0.60 15.17 -12.28
C TYR A 38 0.03 15.99 -13.44
N GLN A 39 -1.29 15.97 -13.64
CA GLN A 39 -1.95 16.79 -14.67
C GLN A 39 -1.73 18.29 -14.41
N ARG A 40 -1.83 18.73 -13.14
CA ARG A 40 -1.57 20.13 -12.76
C ARG A 40 -0.12 20.53 -13.00
N TYR A 41 0.83 19.67 -12.67
CA TYR A 41 2.24 19.90 -12.95
C TYR A 41 2.51 20.06 -14.46
N ARG A 42 1.91 19.21 -15.31
CA ARG A 42 1.99 19.35 -16.76
C ARG A 42 1.45 20.68 -17.26
N GLN A 43 0.25 21.07 -16.83
CA GLN A 43 -0.36 22.34 -17.21
C GLN A 43 0.54 23.54 -16.83
N VAL A 44 1.21 23.48 -15.68
CA VAL A 44 2.11 24.55 -15.24
C VAL A 44 3.37 24.60 -16.09
N ILE A 45 3.95 23.47 -16.52
CA ILE A 45 5.15 23.48 -17.38
C ILE A 45 4.84 23.90 -18.81
N GLU A 46 3.68 23.48 -19.34
CA GLU A 46 3.27 23.79 -20.71
C GLU A 46 2.76 25.24 -20.84
N SER A 47 2.44 25.90 -19.73
CA SER A 47 1.98 27.28 -19.73
C SER A 47 3.14 28.28 -19.89
N PRO A 48 3.10 29.16 -20.91
CA PRO A 48 4.14 30.16 -21.15
C PRO A 48 4.17 31.26 -20.08
N SER A 49 3.15 31.37 -19.22
CA SER A 49 3.07 32.38 -18.16
C SER A 49 3.52 31.87 -16.78
N SER A 50 3.92 30.60 -16.67
CA SER A 50 4.29 29.99 -15.39
C SER A 50 5.66 30.42 -14.91
N THR A 51 5.78 30.67 -13.60
CA THR A 51 7.06 30.98 -12.98
C THR A 51 7.79 29.69 -12.58
N GLN A 52 9.12 29.71 -12.48
CA GLN A 52 9.90 28.59 -11.90
C GLN A 52 9.40 28.18 -10.51
N LYS A 53 8.92 29.13 -9.71
CA LYS A 53 8.33 28.87 -8.39
C LYS A 53 7.06 28.01 -8.49
N ASP A 54 6.23 28.23 -9.51
CA ASP A 54 4.99 27.48 -9.71
C ASP A 54 5.30 26.04 -10.12
N VAL A 55 6.31 25.85 -10.97
CA VAL A 55 6.83 24.53 -11.35
C VAL A 55 7.35 23.78 -10.11
N LEU A 56 8.17 24.43 -9.27
CA LEU A 56 8.72 23.81 -8.07
C LEU A 56 7.63 23.40 -7.06
N ILE A 57 6.63 24.25 -6.84
CA ILE A 57 5.52 23.96 -5.93
C ILE A 57 4.73 22.75 -6.43
N THR A 58 4.34 22.75 -7.72
CA THR A 58 3.54 21.66 -8.29
C THR A 58 4.32 20.35 -8.35
N GLN A 59 5.62 20.38 -8.62
CA GLN A 59 6.50 19.22 -8.54
C GLN A 59 6.54 18.64 -7.12
N THR A 60 6.68 19.50 -6.10
CA THR A 60 6.74 19.07 -4.69
C THR A 60 5.43 18.37 -4.28
N VAL A 61 4.28 18.91 -4.68
CA VAL A 61 2.97 18.30 -4.40
C VAL A 61 2.84 16.92 -5.07
N GLN A 62 3.26 16.79 -6.33
CA GLN A 62 3.28 15.51 -7.03
C GLN A 62 4.16 14.47 -6.31
N ASP A 63 5.35 14.89 -5.86
CA ASP A 63 6.29 13.98 -5.19
C ASP A 63 5.77 13.48 -3.83
N ILE A 64 5.02 14.31 -3.09
CA ILE A 64 4.33 13.89 -1.85
C ILE A 64 3.36 12.74 -2.15
N HIS A 65 2.48 12.89 -3.14
CA HIS A 65 1.54 11.83 -3.50
C HIS A 65 2.24 10.57 -4.06
N ARG A 66 3.36 10.73 -4.77
CA ARG A 66 4.18 9.59 -5.20
C ARG A 66 4.71 8.78 -4.03
N ILE A 67 5.21 9.46 -2.99
CA ILE A 67 5.72 8.82 -1.78
C ILE A 67 4.59 8.13 -1.02
N ASN A 68 3.42 8.76 -0.90
CA ASN A 68 2.26 8.16 -0.25
C ASN A 68 1.79 6.90 -0.99
N CYS A 69 1.57 6.98 -2.32
CA CYS A 69 1.25 5.81 -3.13
C CYS A 69 2.29 4.69 -2.99
N PHE A 70 3.58 5.05 -2.94
CA PHE A 70 4.64 4.07 -2.74
C PHE A 70 4.52 3.39 -1.37
N ALA A 71 4.33 4.16 -0.30
CA ALA A 71 4.19 3.65 1.05
C ALA A 71 2.98 2.71 1.16
N GLU A 72 1.83 3.09 0.61
CA GLU A 72 0.64 2.23 0.60
C GLU A 72 0.83 1.00 -0.28
N GLY A 73 1.48 1.12 -1.44
CA GLY A 73 1.83 -0.02 -2.29
C GLY A 73 2.73 -1.03 -1.58
N VAL A 74 3.73 -0.56 -0.83
CA VAL A 74 4.57 -1.39 0.04
C VAL A 74 3.74 -2.03 1.15
N GLY A 75 2.82 -1.28 1.77
CA GLY A 75 1.91 -1.80 2.80
C GLY A 75 1.03 -2.95 2.29
N VAL A 76 0.45 -2.80 1.10
CA VAL A 76 -0.33 -3.85 0.42
C VAL A 76 0.51 -5.13 0.26
N LEU A 77 1.70 -5.00 -0.32
CA LEU A 77 2.58 -6.14 -0.61
C LEU A 77 3.08 -6.80 0.66
N LEU A 78 3.52 -6.03 1.66
CA LEU A 78 4.00 -6.56 2.93
C LEU A 78 2.89 -7.30 3.68
N GLY A 79 1.68 -6.74 3.73
CA GLY A 79 0.52 -7.41 4.30
C GLY A 79 0.19 -8.72 3.58
N ALA A 80 0.24 -8.72 2.24
CA ALA A 80 0.01 -9.92 1.44
C ALA A 80 1.07 -11.01 1.67
N VAL A 81 2.34 -10.63 1.85
CA VAL A 81 3.42 -11.57 2.21
C VAL A 81 3.17 -12.18 3.59
N ILE A 82 2.84 -11.37 4.60
CA ILE A 82 2.53 -11.85 5.96
C ILE A 82 1.33 -12.80 5.93
N PHE A 83 0.26 -12.42 5.24
CA PHE A 83 -0.92 -13.28 5.02
C PHE A 83 -0.52 -14.62 4.41
N SER A 84 0.29 -14.61 3.35
CA SER A 84 0.75 -15.81 2.65
C SER A 84 1.59 -16.72 3.55
N ILE A 85 2.47 -16.15 4.39
CA ILE A 85 3.24 -16.89 5.39
C ILE A 85 2.30 -17.56 6.40
N GLY A 86 1.28 -16.84 6.89
CA GLY A 86 0.29 -17.38 7.82
C GLY A 86 -0.48 -18.57 7.24
N ILE A 87 -0.99 -18.42 6.01
CA ILE A 87 -1.69 -19.51 5.29
C ILE A 87 -0.76 -20.70 5.06
N HIS A 88 0.47 -20.45 4.59
CA HIS A 88 1.46 -21.50 4.38
C HIS A 88 1.76 -22.27 5.68
N GLY A 89 1.93 -21.56 6.80
CA GLY A 89 2.13 -22.17 8.12
C GLY A 89 0.94 -23.03 8.56
N MET A 90 -0.29 -22.59 8.29
CA MET A 90 -1.50 -23.36 8.60
C MET A 90 -1.58 -24.68 7.80
N CYS A 91 -1.13 -24.67 6.54
CA CYS A 91 -1.13 -25.84 5.66
C CYS A 91 0.00 -26.82 5.94
N THR A 92 1.15 -26.34 6.43
CA THR A 92 2.37 -27.17 6.64
C THR A 92 2.55 -27.65 8.07
N LEU A 93 1.77 -27.11 9.03
CA LEU A 93 1.80 -27.53 10.43
C LEU A 93 1.56 -29.05 10.57
N PRO A 94 2.50 -29.78 11.20
CA PRO A 94 2.32 -31.21 11.43
C PRO A 94 1.04 -31.48 12.24
N GLN A 95 0.18 -32.33 11.71
CA GLN A 95 -0.93 -32.88 12.47
C GLN A 95 -0.33 -33.71 13.61
N LYS A 96 -0.61 -33.35 14.86
CA LYS A 96 -0.24 -34.18 16.01
C LYS A 96 -1.07 -35.47 15.86
N LYS A 97 -0.45 -36.55 15.36
CA LYS A 97 -1.04 -37.89 15.45
C LYS A 97 -1.19 -38.20 16.93
N SER A 98 -2.44 -38.31 17.38
CA SER A 98 -2.77 -38.79 18.72
C SER A 98 -2.37 -40.25 18.88
#